data_AF-Q4V9D2-F1
#
_entry.id   AF-Q4V9D2-F1
#
_cell.length_a   1.000
_cell.length_b   1.000
_cell.length_c   1.000
_cell.angle_alpha   90.00
_cell.angle_beta   90.00
_cell.angle_gamma   90.00
#
_symmetry.space_group_name_H-M   'P 1'
#
loop_
_entity.id
_entity.type
_entity.pdbx_description
1 polymer ?
#
loop_
_entity_poly.entity_id
_entity_poly.type
_entity_poly.pdbx_seq_one_letter_code
_entity_poly.pdbx_strand_id
1 'polypeptide(L)'
;MGDAEMSVFGAAAPYLRKSEKERLEAQTKAFDLKKECFVPDAIEEFVKATVVSREGDKVTVETQGGKTVTVKEADVLQQNPPKFDKIEDMAMLTFLHEPAVLFNLKERYAAWMIYTYSGLFCVTVNPYKWLPVYNQEVVIAYRGKERTEAPPHIYSISDNAYQYMLADRENQSILITGESGAGKTVNTKRVIQYFASVAASGGKKDQDKNKGTLEDQIIQANPALEAFGNAKTIRNDNSSRFGKFIRIHFDTRGKLASADIETYLLEKSRVTFQLKAERDYHIFYQILSNKKPEILEMLLVTSNPYDYAFISQGETTVPSIDDSDELMATDSAFDILGFTQEEKNSVYKLTGAIMHYGNMKFKQKQREEQAEADGTEDADKSAYLMGLNSADLIKGLCHPRVKVGNEWVTKGQNVQQVNYAIGALSKAVYEKMFLWMVVRINQSLETKQPRQYFIGVLDIAGFEIFDFNTFEQLCINFTNEKLQQFFNHHMFVLEQEEYKKEGIEWEFIDFGMDLQACIDLIEKPMGIMSILEEECMFPKASDATFKAKLYDNHLGKSNNFQKPRLVKGKPEAHFALVHYAGTVDYNINNWLVKNEDPLNETVVGLYQKSSLKLLSNLFANYAGADSATGDGGKKKKK
;
A
#
# COMPACT_ATOMS: atom_id res chain seq x y z
N MET A 1 -24.02 21.81 -16.08
CA MET A 1 -23.85 23.00 -15.25
C MET A 1 -23.19 24.13 -16.06
N GLY A 2 -23.82 25.31 -16.12
CA GLY A 2 -23.32 26.52 -16.80
C GLY A 2 -22.41 27.39 -15.92
N ASP A 3 -21.84 28.47 -16.46
CA ASP A 3 -20.86 29.31 -15.74
C ASP A 3 -21.45 29.93 -14.45
N ALA A 4 -22.74 30.31 -14.47
CA ALA A 4 -23.44 30.83 -13.30
C ALA A 4 -23.54 29.82 -12.17
N GLU A 5 -23.78 28.55 -12.49
CA GLU A 5 -23.89 27.47 -11.50
C GLU A 5 -22.52 27.07 -10.97
N MET A 6 -21.46 27.20 -11.79
CA MET A 6 -20.09 26.95 -11.36
C MET A 6 -19.57 27.96 -10.30
N SER A 7 -20.26 29.10 -10.13
CA SER A 7 -19.87 30.13 -9.14
C SER A 7 -19.84 29.63 -7.69
N VAL A 8 -20.60 28.57 -7.37
CA VAL A 8 -20.62 27.94 -6.03
C VAL A 8 -19.27 27.32 -5.64
N PHE A 9 -18.41 27.02 -6.63
CA PHE A 9 -17.07 26.49 -6.40
C PHE A 9 -16.01 27.59 -6.19
N GLY A 10 -16.39 28.87 -6.29
CA GLY A 10 -15.52 30.00 -6.04
C GLY A 10 -14.23 29.96 -6.87
N ALA A 11 -13.09 30.12 -6.20
CA ALA A 11 -11.77 30.07 -6.83
C ALA A 11 -11.41 28.70 -7.45
N ALA A 12 -12.14 27.63 -7.11
CA ALA A 12 -11.91 26.29 -7.65
C ALA A 12 -12.54 26.06 -9.02
N ALA A 13 -13.53 26.87 -9.43
CA ALA A 13 -14.29 26.64 -10.66
C ALA A 13 -13.41 26.37 -11.91
N PRO A 14 -12.36 27.18 -12.21
CA PRO A 14 -11.54 26.99 -13.41
C PRO A 14 -10.69 25.71 -13.43
N TYR A 15 -10.51 25.09 -12.25
CA TYR A 15 -9.79 23.83 -12.03
C TYR A 15 -10.71 22.61 -12.04
N LEU A 16 -12.02 22.81 -12.06
CA LEU A 16 -13.02 21.73 -12.12
C LEU A 16 -13.66 21.64 -13.50
N ARG A 17 -13.99 22.79 -14.10
CA ARG A 17 -14.59 22.87 -15.44
C ARG A 17 -14.20 24.18 -16.12
N LYS A 18 -13.95 24.13 -17.44
CA LYS A 18 -13.72 25.33 -18.25
C LYS A 18 -15.00 26.11 -18.50
N SER A 19 -14.84 27.39 -18.79
CA SER A 19 -15.97 28.27 -19.09
C SER A 19 -16.79 27.73 -20.25
N GLU A 20 -18.08 28.03 -20.27
CA GLU A 20 -18.97 27.66 -21.37
C GLU A 20 -18.45 28.17 -22.72
N LYS A 21 -17.90 29.39 -22.73
CA LYS A 21 -17.25 29.97 -23.92
C LYS A 21 -16.09 29.11 -24.42
N GLU A 22 -15.14 28.76 -23.55
CA GLU A 22 -13.97 27.95 -23.95
C GLU A 22 -14.37 26.56 -24.42
N ARG A 23 -15.40 25.96 -23.79
CA ARG A 23 -15.94 24.66 -24.21
C ARG A 23 -16.56 24.75 -25.60
N LEU A 24 -17.37 25.77 -25.86
CA LEU A 24 -18.01 25.95 -27.16
C LEU A 24 -16.98 26.22 -28.28
N GLU A 25 -15.95 27.02 -27.99
CA GLU A 25 -14.83 27.25 -28.91
C GLU A 25 -14.05 25.96 -29.22
N ALA A 26 -13.85 25.09 -28.21
CA ALA A 26 -13.17 23.81 -28.42
C ALA A 26 -14.02 22.81 -29.22
N GLN A 27 -15.31 22.71 -28.91
CA GLN A 27 -16.24 21.77 -29.54
C GLN A 27 -16.56 22.11 -31.01
N THR A 28 -16.41 23.38 -31.40
CA THR A 28 -16.69 23.87 -32.75
C THR A 28 -15.47 23.89 -33.68
N LYS A 29 -14.31 23.40 -33.22
CA LYS A 29 -13.12 23.27 -34.05
C LYS A 29 -13.38 22.39 -35.27
N ALA A 30 -12.83 22.80 -36.42
CA ALA A 30 -12.88 22.00 -37.63
C ALA A 30 -12.17 20.66 -37.42
N PHE A 31 -12.81 19.56 -37.83
CA PHE A 31 -12.30 18.21 -37.64
C PHE A 31 -12.72 17.32 -38.81
N ASP A 32 -11.75 16.64 -39.43
CA ASP A 32 -11.99 15.66 -40.49
C ASP A 32 -11.84 14.26 -39.92
N LEU A 33 -12.96 13.60 -39.67
CA LEU A 33 -13.01 12.24 -39.15
C LEU A 33 -12.23 11.23 -40.01
N LYS A 34 -12.07 11.47 -41.32
CA LYS A 34 -11.37 10.51 -42.19
C LYS A 34 -9.86 10.68 -42.17
N LYS A 35 -9.36 11.82 -41.67
CA LYS A 35 -7.94 12.17 -41.70
C LYS A 35 -7.29 12.26 -40.34
N GLU A 36 -8.02 12.71 -39.32
CA GLU A 36 -7.45 12.92 -37.99
C GLU A 36 -7.28 11.60 -37.24
N CYS A 37 -6.04 11.25 -36.92
CA CYS A 37 -5.66 9.98 -36.31
C CYS A 37 -4.58 10.13 -35.23
N PHE A 38 -4.35 9.08 -34.46
CA PHE A 38 -3.20 8.90 -33.59
C PHE A 38 -2.28 7.86 -34.21
N VAL A 39 -0.98 8.07 -34.07
CA VAL A 39 0.05 7.10 -34.46
C VAL A 39 1.07 6.92 -33.34
N PRO A 40 1.70 5.74 -33.23
CA PRO A 40 2.75 5.50 -32.23
C PRO A 40 3.95 6.43 -32.45
N ASP A 41 4.57 6.86 -31.36
CA ASP A 41 5.81 7.64 -31.35
C ASP A 41 6.78 7.07 -30.32
N ALA A 42 8.06 6.99 -30.68
CA ALA A 42 9.07 6.37 -29.82
C ALA A 42 9.40 7.17 -28.55
N ILE A 43 8.97 8.44 -28.46
CA ILE A 43 9.25 9.35 -27.34
C ILE A 43 7.96 9.71 -26.60
N GLU A 44 6.91 10.10 -27.32
CA GLU A 44 5.63 10.55 -26.74
C GLU A 44 4.59 9.42 -26.57
N GLU A 45 4.96 8.17 -26.87
CA GLU A 45 4.09 6.98 -26.95
C GLU A 45 3.08 7.07 -28.12
N PHE A 46 2.28 8.14 -28.17
CA PHE A 46 1.35 8.44 -29.25
C PHE A 46 1.33 9.93 -29.58
N VAL A 47 1.17 10.26 -30.86
CA VAL A 47 1.02 11.64 -31.34
C VAL A 47 -0.20 11.79 -32.23
N LYS A 48 -0.81 12.99 -32.21
CA LYS A 48 -1.86 13.37 -33.16
C LYS A 48 -1.24 13.58 -34.54
N ALA A 49 -1.93 13.09 -35.57
CA ALA A 49 -1.50 13.18 -36.95
C ALA A 49 -2.69 13.27 -37.92
N THR A 50 -2.42 13.81 -39.11
CA THR A 50 -3.38 13.92 -40.21
C THR A 50 -2.94 13.02 -41.36
N VAL A 51 -3.82 12.15 -41.85
CA VAL A 51 -3.54 11.25 -42.97
C VAL A 51 -3.34 12.06 -44.26
N VAL A 52 -2.21 11.82 -44.94
CA VAL A 52 -1.85 12.42 -46.23
C VAL A 52 -2.19 11.46 -47.37
N SER A 53 -1.78 10.19 -47.26
CA SER A 53 -2.06 9.15 -48.26
C SER A 53 -2.17 7.75 -47.63
N ARG A 54 -2.88 6.86 -48.32
CA ARG A 54 -3.02 5.45 -47.96
C ARG A 54 -2.62 4.58 -49.16
N GLU A 55 -1.65 3.69 -48.95
CA GLU A 55 -1.08 2.81 -49.98
C GLU A 55 -1.02 1.37 -49.46
N GLY A 56 -2.11 0.62 -49.63
CA GLY A 56 -2.22 -0.75 -49.14
C GLY A 56 -2.18 -0.80 -47.60
N ASP A 57 -1.19 -1.50 -47.04
CA ASP A 57 -0.98 -1.63 -45.58
C ASP A 57 -0.16 -0.48 -44.98
N LYS A 58 0.18 0.55 -45.78
CA LYS A 58 0.97 1.69 -45.33
C LYS A 58 0.16 2.98 -45.38
N VAL A 59 0.26 3.76 -44.32
CA VAL A 59 -0.38 5.06 -44.19
C VAL A 59 0.69 6.11 -43.97
N THR A 60 0.73 7.12 -44.84
CA THR A 60 1.58 8.29 -44.67
C THR A 60 0.80 9.36 -43.94
N VAL A 61 1.27 9.75 -42.77
CA VAL A 61 0.64 10.76 -41.91
C VAL A 61 1.59 11.93 -41.68
N GLU A 62 1.02 13.11 -41.51
CA GLU A 62 1.72 14.30 -41.03
C GLU A 62 1.38 14.51 -39.55
N THR A 63 2.38 14.36 -38.69
CA THR A 63 2.23 14.58 -37.24
C THR A 63 2.02 16.06 -36.92
N GLN A 64 1.38 16.39 -35.80
CA GLN A 64 1.24 17.80 -35.36
C GLN A 64 2.58 18.52 -35.14
N GLY A 65 3.68 17.78 -34.99
CA GLY A 65 5.04 18.32 -34.94
C GLY A 65 5.65 18.63 -36.32
N GLY A 66 4.89 18.52 -37.41
CA GLY A 66 5.33 18.79 -38.78
C GLY A 66 6.21 17.70 -39.40
N LYS A 67 6.30 16.52 -38.77
CA LYS A 67 7.04 15.37 -39.32
C LYS A 67 6.09 14.49 -40.12
N THR A 68 6.50 14.11 -41.33
CA THR A 68 5.83 13.08 -42.13
C THR A 68 6.40 11.71 -41.80
N VAL A 69 5.54 10.76 -41.41
CA VAL A 69 5.92 9.39 -41.09
C VAL A 69 5.02 8.40 -41.81
N THR A 70 5.58 7.25 -42.19
CA THR A 70 4.81 6.15 -42.77
C THR A 70 4.71 5.03 -41.74
N VAL A 71 3.48 4.71 -41.34
CA VAL A 71 3.16 3.67 -40.36
C VAL A 71 2.31 2.59 -41.01
N LYS A 72 2.10 1.45 -40.32
CA LYS A 72 1.16 0.43 -40.80
C LYS A 72 -0.27 0.89 -40.54
N GLU A 73 -1.20 0.49 -41.39
CA GLU A 73 -2.63 0.81 -41.20
C GLU A 73 -3.14 0.30 -39.85
N ALA A 74 -2.67 -0.86 -39.39
CA ALA A 74 -3.03 -1.43 -38.08
C ALA A 74 -2.61 -0.58 -36.87
N ASP A 75 -1.61 0.30 -37.04
CA ASP A 75 -1.10 1.18 -35.98
C ASP A 75 -1.83 2.54 -35.97
N VAL A 76 -2.68 2.82 -36.97
CA VAL A 76 -3.41 4.09 -37.08
C VAL A 76 -4.71 4.00 -36.29
N LEU A 77 -4.81 4.78 -35.21
CA LEU A 77 -5.99 4.83 -34.34
C LEU A 77 -6.80 6.12 -34.57
N GLN A 78 -8.11 6.05 -34.51
CA GLN A 78 -9.00 7.15 -34.89
C GLN A 78 -9.05 8.26 -33.81
N GLN A 79 -8.99 9.54 -34.18
CA GLN A 79 -9.25 10.60 -33.19
C GLN A 79 -10.76 10.74 -32.89
N ASN A 80 -11.10 11.02 -31.64
CA ASN A 80 -12.46 11.41 -31.26
C ASN A 80 -12.78 12.83 -31.73
N PRO A 81 -14.03 13.10 -32.19
CA PRO A 81 -14.44 14.44 -32.60
C PRO A 81 -14.31 15.49 -31.48
N PRO A 82 -14.12 16.79 -31.80
CA PRO A 82 -13.93 17.86 -30.82
C PRO A 82 -15.06 18.05 -29.82
N LYS A 83 -16.26 17.52 -30.10
CA LYS A 83 -17.37 17.47 -29.12
C LYS A 83 -16.97 16.78 -27.81
N PHE A 84 -15.95 15.92 -27.85
CA PHE A 84 -15.40 15.19 -26.72
C PHE A 84 -14.15 15.85 -26.10
N ASP A 85 -13.83 17.10 -26.46
CA ASP A 85 -12.71 17.84 -25.86
C ASP A 85 -12.85 17.89 -24.33
N LYS A 86 -11.81 17.40 -23.63
CA LYS A 86 -11.72 17.38 -22.17
C LYS A 86 -12.98 16.81 -21.50
N ILE A 87 -13.56 15.76 -22.08
CA ILE A 87 -14.78 15.16 -21.55
C ILE A 87 -14.61 14.72 -20.09
N GLU A 88 -15.68 14.89 -19.33
CA GLU A 88 -15.72 14.59 -17.91
C GLU A 88 -15.74 13.11 -17.61
N ASP A 89 -16.36 12.31 -18.48
CA ASP A 89 -16.37 10.85 -18.41
C ASP A 89 -15.88 10.24 -19.72
N MET A 90 -14.74 9.56 -19.66
CA MET A 90 -14.11 8.95 -20.82
C MET A 90 -14.88 7.73 -21.35
N ALA A 91 -15.78 7.15 -20.58
CA ALA A 91 -16.65 6.07 -21.07
C ALA A 91 -17.62 6.56 -22.17
N MET A 92 -17.83 7.88 -22.28
CA MET A 92 -18.68 8.47 -23.32
C MET A 92 -17.96 8.68 -24.66
N LEU A 93 -16.65 8.42 -24.75
CA LEU A 93 -15.90 8.54 -26.01
C LEU A 93 -16.44 7.54 -27.04
N THR A 94 -16.44 7.93 -28.31
CA THR A 94 -16.89 7.03 -29.40
C THR A 94 -15.81 6.02 -29.77
N PHE A 95 -14.57 6.47 -29.92
CA PHE A 95 -13.43 5.60 -30.14
C PHE A 95 -12.72 5.37 -28.81
N LEU A 96 -12.86 4.17 -28.27
CA LEU A 96 -12.30 3.76 -26.99
C LEU A 96 -11.02 2.95 -27.23
N HIS A 97 -9.88 3.63 -27.10
CA HIS A 97 -8.55 3.03 -27.18
C HIS A 97 -7.56 3.87 -26.36
N GLU A 98 -6.37 3.32 -26.13
CA GLU A 98 -5.34 3.90 -25.27
C GLU A 98 -5.01 5.37 -25.55
N PRO A 99 -4.74 5.82 -26.81
CA PRO A 99 -4.43 7.23 -27.04
C PRO A 99 -5.61 8.18 -26.79
N ALA A 100 -6.87 7.74 -26.94
CA ALA A 100 -8.01 8.61 -26.65
C ALA A 100 -8.10 8.93 -25.15
N VAL A 101 -7.89 7.91 -24.30
CA VAL A 101 -7.82 8.05 -22.84
C VAL A 101 -6.63 8.92 -22.44
N LEU A 102 -5.44 8.61 -22.97
CA LEU A 102 -4.21 9.35 -22.69
C LEU A 102 -4.34 10.83 -23.02
N PHE A 103 -4.84 11.18 -24.21
CA PHE A 103 -4.94 12.57 -24.64
C PHE A 103 -6.02 13.34 -23.89
N ASN A 104 -7.16 12.71 -23.54
CA ASN A 104 -8.17 13.38 -22.72
C ASN A 104 -7.60 13.73 -21.33
N LEU A 105 -6.90 12.79 -20.69
CA LEU A 105 -6.21 13.04 -19.42
C LEU A 105 -5.12 14.12 -19.57
N LYS A 106 -4.27 14.03 -20.61
CA LYS A 106 -3.19 14.99 -20.88
C LYS A 106 -3.72 16.41 -21.06
N GLU A 107 -4.81 16.58 -21.82
CA GLU A 107 -5.41 17.89 -22.10
C GLU A 107 -6.15 18.48 -20.89
N ARG A 108 -6.85 17.64 -20.10
CA ARG A 108 -7.46 18.07 -18.83
C ARG A 108 -6.39 18.47 -17.82
N TYR A 109 -5.34 17.67 -17.69
CA TYR A 109 -4.22 17.94 -16.80
C TYR A 109 -3.44 19.20 -17.18
N ALA A 110 -3.17 19.42 -18.47
CA ALA A 110 -2.56 20.64 -18.98
C ALA A 110 -3.41 21.90 -18.66
N ALA A 111 -4.70 21.70 -18.44
CA ALA A 111 -5.66 22.74 -18.06
C ALA A 111 -5.91 22.81 -16.54
N TRP A 112 -5.12 22.10 -15.73
CA TRP A 112 -5.20 21.94 -14.27
C TRP A 112 -6.50 21.31 -13.75
N MET A 113 -7.20 20.55 -14.58
CA MET A 113 -8.33 19.72 -14.18
C MET A 113 -7.83 18.31 -13.89
N ILE A 114 -7.61 18.01 -12.60
CA ILE A 114 -6.92 16.78 -12.17
C ILE A 114 -7.83 15.55 -12.07
N TYR A 115 -9.13 15.75 -11.96
CA TYR A 115 -10.14 14.69 -11.83
C TYR A 115 -10.84 14.45 -13.16
N THR A 116 -10.98 13.19 -13.54
CA THR A 116 -11.70 12.75 -14.75
C THR A 116 -12.36 11.42 -14.48
N TYR A 117 -13.62 11.26 -14.83
CA TYR A 117 -14.28 9.96 -14.74
C TYR A 117 -13.90 9.04 -15.90
N SER A 118 -13.96 7.74 -15.64
CA SER A 118 -13.84 6.69 -16.64
C SER A 118 -14.77 5.55 -16.25
N GLY A 119 -16.06 5.68 -16.60
CA GLY A 119 -17.08 4.74 -16.13
C GLY A 119 -17.20 4.83 -14.60
N LEU A 120 -16.99 3.74 -13.86
CA LEU A 120 -17.06 3.79 -12.39
C LEU A 120 -15.86 4.49 -11.72
N PHE A 121 -14.76 4.66 -12.45
CA PHE A 121 -13.53 5.24 -11.90
C PHE A 121 -13.57 6.76 -11.81
N CYS A 122 -12.94 7.30 -10.77
CA CYS A 122 -12.51 8.70 -10.70
C CYS A 122 -10.98 8.75 -10.80
N VAL A 123 -10.49 8.97 -12.01
CA VAL A 123 -9.05 9.09 -12.31
C VAL A 123 -8.55 10.42 -11.78
N THR A 124 -7.46 10.37 -11.00
CA THR A 124 -6.79 11.56 -10.45
C THR A 124 -5.35 11.61 -10.92
N VAL A 125 -4.93 12.74 -11.50
CA VAL A 125 -3.53 12.97 -11.88
C VAL A 125 -2.90 13.96 -10.90
N ASN A 126 -1.83 13.55 -10.21
CA ASN A 126 -1.19 14.37 -9.18
C ASN A 126 -0.65 15.70 -9.76
N PRO A 127 -1.14 16.88 -9.30
CA PRO A 127 -0.76 18.18 -9.86
C PRO A 127 0.62 18.67 -9.44
N TYR A 128 1.24 18.08 -8.40
CA TYR A 128 2.45 18.60 -7.74
C TYR A 128 2.34 20.08 -7.33
N LYS A 129 1.10 20.56 -7.13
CA LYS A 129 0.76 21.94 -6.78
C LYS A 129 -0.45 21.97 -5.87
N TRP A 130 -0.50 22.97 -5.01
CA TRP A 130 -1.68 23.25 -4.20
C TRP A 130 -2.77 23.91 -5.06
N LEU A 131 -3.91 23.22 -5.20
CA LEU A 131 -5.08 23.72 -5.91
C LEU A 131 -6.21 24.03 -4.91
N PRO A 132 -7.05 25.06 -5.15
CA PRO A 132 -8.16 25.42 -4.25
C PRO A 132 -9.34 24.43 -4.28
N VAL A 133 -9.20 23.27 -4.95
CA VAL A 133 -10.25 22.25 -5.11
C VAL A 133 -10.65 21.56 -3.80
N TYR A 134 -9.89 21.75 -2.72
CA TYR A 134 -10.20 21.22 -1.39
C TYR A 134 -10.78 22.25 -0.42
N ASN A 135 -11.08 23.46 -0.89
CA ASN A 135 -11.64 24.52 -0.06
C ASN A 135 -13.04 24.15 0.48
N GLN A 136 -13.43 24.76 1.60
CA GLN A 136 -14.72 24.49 2.26
C GLN A 136 -15.93 24.79 1.35
N GLU A 137 -15.83 25.82 0.51
CA GLU A 137 -16.86 26.16 -0.48
C GLU A 137 -17.13 24.99 -1.44
N VAL A 138 -16.07 24.29 -1.86
CA VAL A 138 -16.16 23.12 -2.73
C VAL A 138 -16.82 21.94 -2.00
N VAL A 139 -16.48 21.72 -0.73
CA VAL A 139 -17.14 20.69 0.10
C VAL A 139 -18.65 20.92 0.14
N ILE A 140 -19.08 22.17 0.39
CA ILE A 140 -20.49 22.54 0.44
C ILE A 140 -21.16 22.37 -0.93
N ALA A 141 -20.47 22.74 -2.01
CA ALA A 141 -21.00 22.66 -3.38
C ALA A 141 -21.27 21.21 -3.84
N TYR A 142 -20.47 20.23 -3.40
CA TYR A 142 -20.68 18.82 -3.72
C TYR A 142 -21.69 18.11 -2.82
N ARG A 143 -22.09 18.71 -1.70
CA ARG A 143 -22.98 18.07 -0.74
C ARG A 143 -24.39 17.91 -1.31
N GLY A 144 -24.91 16.68 -1.28
CA GLY A 144 -26.24 16.36 -1.75
C GLY A 144 -26.36 16.37 -3.29
N LYS A 145 -25.24 16.28 -4.01
CA LYS A 145 -25.21 16.34 -5.48
C LYS A 145 -25.01 14.98 -6.10
N GLU A 146 -25.87 14.65 -7.06
CA GLU A 146 -25.67 13.48 -7.90
C GLU A 146 -24.42 13.66 -8.77
N ARG A 147 -23.82 12.54 -9.16
CA ARG A 147 -22.59 12.52 -9.96
C ARG A 147 -22.69 13.30 -11.29
N THR A 148 -23.87 13.37 -11.90
CA THR A 148 -24.12 14.08 -13.17
C THR A 148 -24.33 15.58 -12.99
N GLU A 149 -24.66 16.04 -11.79
CA GLU A 149 -24.95 17.44 -11.51
C GLU A 149 -23.69 18.29 -11.31
N ALA A 150 -22.59 17.65 -10.91
CA ALA A 150 -21.33 18.31 -10.57
C ALA A 150 -20.16 17.77 -11.42
N PRO A 151 -19.10 18.56 -11.64
CA PRO A 151 -17.93 18.08 -12.39
C PRO A 151 -17.19 16.95 -11.66
N PRO A 152 -16.27 16.23 -12.34
CA PRO A 152 -15.52 15.16 -11.72
C PRO A 152 -14.74 15.61 -10.49
N HIS A 153 -14.94 14.91 -9.36
CA HIS A 153 -14.21 15.18 -8.13
C HIS A 153 -14.32 14.02 -7.15
N ILE A 154 -13.31 13.87 -6.30
CA ILE A 154 -13.33 12.86 -5.23
C ILE A 154 -14.48 13.06 -4.23
N TYR A 155 -14.88 14.31 -3.99
CA TYR A 155 -16.04 14.62 -3.12
C TYR A 155 -17.37 14.16 -3.71
N SER A 156 -17.51 14.10 -5.03
CA SER A 156 -18.70 13.50 -5.64
C SER A 156 -18.75 12.01 -5.30
N ILE A 157 -17.64 11.28 -5.43
CA ILE A 157 -17.56 9.87 -5.05
C ILE A 157 -17.87 9.68 -3.55
N SER A 158 -17.28 10.50 -2.68
CA SER A 158 -17.54 10.45 -1.23
C SER A 158 -19.00 10.73 -0.89
N ASP A 159 -19.60 11.79 -1.45
CA ASP A 159 -20.98 12.17 -1.15
C ASP A 159 -21.98 11.15 -1.68
N ASN A 160 -21.76 10.60 -2.89
CA ASN A 160 -22.61 9.56 -3.45
C ASN A 160 -22.53 8.28 -2.58
N ALA A 161 -21.33 7.86 -2.14
CA ALA A 161 -21.19 6.76 -1.19
C ALA A 161 -21.95 7.03 0.13
N TYR A 162 -21.87 8.26 0.65
CA TYR A 162 -22.61 8.63 1.86
C TYR A 162 -24.14 8.60 1.64
N GLN A 163 -24.62 9.09 0.51
CA GLN A 163 -26.04 9.05 0.16
C GLN A 163 -26.54 7.61 -0.03
N TYR A 164 -25.83 6.77 -0.78
CA TYR A 164 -26.18 5.36 -0.99
C TYR A 164 -26.17 4.58 0.32
N MET A 165 -25.20 4.80 1.20
CA MET A 165 -25.21 4.20 2.54
C MET A 165 -26.50 4.52 3.31
N LEU A 166 -26.99 5.76 3.25
CA LEU A 166 -28.20 6.18 3.95
C LEU A 166 -29.49 5.70 3.27
N ALA A 167 -29.51 5.67 1.94
CA ALA A 167 -30.66 5.26 1.15
C ALA A 167 -30.84 3.74 1.16
N ASP A 168 -29.78 3.00 0.83
CA ASP A 168 -29.81 1.56 0.58
C ASP A 168 -29.57 0.76 1.86
N ARG A 169 -29.07 1.42 2.92
CA ARG A 169 -28.77 0.79 4.22
C ARG A 169 -27.71 -0.30 4.13
N GLU A 170 -26.69 -0.04 3.30
CA GLU A 170 -25.55 -0.93 3.10
C GLU A 170 -24.23 -0.22 3.37
N ASN A 171 -23.24 -0.98 3.86
CA ASN A 171 -21.88 -0.47 4.03
C ASN A 171 -21.28 -0.17 2.67
N GLN A 172 -20.41 0.84 2.60
CA GLN A 172 -19.78 1.25 1.36
C GLN A 172 -18.26 1.13 1.46
N SER A 173 -17.59 1.09 0.31
CA SER A 173 -16.14 1.12 0.26
C SER A 173 -15.63 2.00 -0.87
N ILE A 174 -14.62 2.82 -0.59
CA ILE A 174 -13.88 3.62 -1.56
C ILE A 174 -12.46 3.03 -1.65
N LEU A 175 -12.12 2.49 -2.82
CA LEU A 175 -10.80 1.93 -3.09
C LEU A 175 -9.94 3.01 -3.78
N ILE A 176 -8.85 3.40 -3.12
CA ILE A 176 -7.89 4.37 -3.64
C ILE A 176 -6.61 3.63 -4.02
N THR A 177 -6.43 3.39 -5.32
CA THR A 177 -5.27 2.69 -5.88
C THR A 177 -4.39 3.64 -6.67
N GLY A 178 -3.17 3.19 -6.97
CA GLY A 178 -2.20 3.94 -7.74
C GLY A 178 -0.77 3.58 -7.34
N GLU A 179 0.17 3.86 -8.24
CA GLU A 179 1.59 3.70 -7.95
C GLU A 179 2.04 4.62 -6.82
N SER A 180 3.28 4.40 -6.38
CA SER A 180 3.92 5.33 -5.46
C SER A 180 4.06 6.72 -6.08
N GLY A 181 3.78 7.79 -5.31
CA GLY A 181 3.76 9.17 -5.82
C GLY A 181 2.44 9.62 -6.47
N ALA A 182 1.46 8.74 -6.67
CA ALA A 182 0.18 9.09 -7.29
C ALA A 182 -0.73 10.01 -6.44
N GLY A 183 -0.39 10.24 -5.16
CA GLY A 183 -1.17 11.10 -4.26
C GLY A 183 -2.29 10.39 -3.48
N LYS A 184 -2.23 9.05 -3.36
CA LYS A 184 -3.23 8.22 -2.63
C LYS A 184 -3.51 8.74 -1.22
N THR A 185 -2.47 8.87 -0.39
CA THR A 185 -2.58 9.29 1.02
C THR A 185 -3.24 10.67 1.15
N VAL A 186 -2.97 11.59 0.21
CA VAL A 186 -3.60 12.92 0.20
C VAL A 186 -5.09 12.78 -0.08
N ASN A 187 -5.46 12.01 -1.11
CA ASN A 187 -6.86 11.73 -1.43
C ASN A 187 -7.59 11.04 -0.28
N THR A 188 -6.98 10.03 0.36
CA THR A 188 -7.50 9.38 1.57
C THR A 188 -7.79 10.40 2.68
N LYS A 189 -6.85 11.31 2.96
CA LYS A 189 -7.02 12.38 3.94
C LYS A 189 -8.20 13.30 3.58
N ARG A 190 -8.37 13.65 2.30
CA ARG A 190 -9.48 14.50 1.83
C ARG A 190 -10.84 13.81 1.90
N VAL A 191 -10.91 12.51 1.62
CA VAL A 191 -12.13 11.71 1.77
C VAL A 191 -12.58 11.68 3.24
N ILE A 192 -11.65 11.43 4.16
CA ILE A 192 -11.93 11.43 5.60
C ILE A 192 -12.42 12.81 6.06
N GLN A 193 -11.73 13.88 5.64
CA GLN A 193 -12.12 15.27 5.95
C GLN A 193 -13.50 15.62 5.40
N TYR A 194 -13.86 15.09 4.22
CA TYR A 194 -15.18 15.27 3.65
C TYR A 194 -16.24 14.66 4.56
N PHE A 195 -16.12 13.37 4.90
CA PHE A 195 -17.08 12.69 5.78
C PHE A 195 -17.19 13.34 7.15
N ALA A 196 -16.07 13.74 7.75
CA ALA A 196 -16.03 14.53 8.97
C ALA A 196 -16.89 15.80 8.82
N SER A 197 -16.70 16.58 7.75
CA SER A 197 -17.46 17.82 7.53
C SER A 197 -18.96 17.61 7.30
N VAL A 198 -19.38 16.62 6.49
CA VAL A 198 -20.80 16.39 6.21
C VAL A 198 -21.54 15.70 7.36
N ALA A 199 -20.86 14.83 8.10
CA ALA A 199 -21.42 14.04 9.19
C ALA A 199 -21.16 14.63 10.59
N ALA A 200 -20.46 15.76 10.69
CA ALA A 200 -20.24 16.47 11.94
C ALA A 200 -21.57 16.71 12.69
N SER A 201 -21.54 16.43 13.99
CA SER A 201 -22.64 16.75 14.90
C SER A 201 -22.44 18.17 15.42
N GLY A 202 -23.42 19.06 15.24
CA GLY A 202 -23.42 20.42 15.82
C GLY A 202 -23.56 20.46 17.35
N GLY A 203 -23.17 19.39 18.05
CA GLY A 203 -23.17 19.30 19.51
C GLY A 203 -22.02 20.11 20.11
N LYS A 204 -22.25 20.71 21.27
CA LYS A 204 -21.26 21.50 22.02
C LYS A 204 -19.93 20.75 22.15
N LYS A 205 -18.83 21.48 21.95
CA LYS A 205 -17.43 21.09 22.20
C LYS A 205 -17.18 20.84 23.70
N ASP A 206 -17.88 19.88 24.29
CA ASP A 206 -17.62 19.39 25.65
C ASP A 206 -16.84 18.08 25.57
N GLN A 207 -15.57 18.16 25.16
CA GLN A 207 -14.58 17.11 25.37
C GLN A 207 -13.26 17.76 25.79
N ASP A 208 -12.50 17.07 26.65
CA ASP A 208 -11.18 17.46 27.15
C ASP A 208 -10.39 18.24 26.09
N LYS A 209 -9.98 19.48 26.41
CA LYS A 209 -9.18 20.33 25.51
C LYS A 209 -7.91 19.63 25.00
N ASN A 210 -7.47 18.56 25.66
CA ASN A 210 -6.30 17.78 25.32
C ASN A 210 -6.55 16.62 24.33
N LYS A 211 -7.80 16.17 24.09
CA LYS A 211 -8.06 14.96 23.27
C LYS A 211 -8.48 15.21 21.82
N GLY A 212 -8.61 16.48 21.38
CA GLY A 212 -9.07 16.80 20.02
C GLY A 212 -10.48 16.28 19.72
N THR A 213 -11.03 16.61 18.55
CA THR A 213 -12.27 15.98 18.07
C THR A 213 -11.99 14.57 17.53
N LEU A 214 -13.01 13.71 17.40
CA LEU A 214 -12.84 12.40 16.73
C LEU A 214 -12.29 12.57 15.30
N GLU A 215 -12.66 13.66 14.63
CA GLU A 215 -12.16 14.04 13.30
C GLU A 215 -10.65 14.31 13.35
N ASP A 216 -10.20 15.11 14.33
CA ASP A 216 -8.78 15.38 14.56
C ASP A 216 -8.04 14.06 14.85
N GLN A 217 -8.58 13.19 15.70
CA GLN A 217 -7.94 11.91 16.04
C GLN A 217 -7.74 11.01 14.82
N ILE A 218 -8.72 10.90 13.92
CA ILE A 218 -8.57 10.10 12.68
C ILE A 218 -7.46 10.68 11.80
N ILE A 219 -7.36 12.00 11.71
CA ILE A 219 -6.32 12.67 10.92
C ILE A 219 -4.94 12.50 11.57
N GLN A 220 -4.88 12.65 12.90
CA GLN A 220 -3.66 12.55 13.72
C GLN A 220 -3.15 11.12 13.87
N ALA A 221 -3.95 10.10 13.54
CA ALA A 221 -3.45 8.73 13.41
C ALA A 221 -2.41 8.59 12.28
N ASN A 222 -2.43 9.46 11.25
CA ASN A 222 -1.55 9.31 10.10
C ASN A 222 -0.08 9.55 10.42
N PRO A 223 0.37 10.64 11.09
CA PRO A 223 1.79 10.79 11.44
C PRO A 223 2.38 9.57 12.15
N ALA A 224 1.66 9.00 13.12
CA ALA A 224 2.11 7.80 13.83
C ALA A 224 2.19 6.57 12.91
N LEU A 225 1.22 6.35 12.03
CA LEU A 225 1.24 5.23 11.09
C LEU A 225 2.25 5.42 9.95
N GLU A 226 2.44 6.66 9.47
CA GLU A 226 3.40 6.99 8.42
C GLU A 226 4.83 6.86 8.95
N ALA A 227 5.11 7.28 10.19
CA ALA A 227 6.44 7.11 10.80
C ALA A 227 6.88 5.63 10.84
N PHE A 228 5.97 4.71 11.16
CA PHE A 228 6.25 3.28 11.35
C PHE A 228 5.86 2.38 10.16
N GLY A 229 5.24 2.95 9.12
CA GLY A 229 4.68 2.17 8.02
C GLY A 229 5.00 2.75 6.64
N ASN A 230 5.56 3.96 6.57
CA ASN A 230 6.04 4.54 5.34
C ASN A 230 7.57 4.63 5.30
N ALA A 231 8.10 4.58 4.08
CA ALA A 231 9.51 4.70 3.80
C ALA A 231 9.77 5.35 2.44
N LYS A 232 11.00 5.81 2.23
CA LYS A 232 11.46 6.27 0.93
C LYS A 232 11.80 5.09 0.03
N THR A 233 11.17 5.09 -1.15
CA THR A 233 11.37 4.13 -2.24
C THR A 233 12.02 4.83 -3.44
N ILE A 234 12.32 4.08 -4.50
CA ILE A 234 12.86 4.66 -5.75
C ILE A 234 11.93 5.71 -6.37
N ARG A 235 10.61 5.51 -6.28
CA ARG A 235 9.60 6.35 -6.98
C ARG A 235 8.88 7.36 -6.08
N ASN A 236 9.05 7.28 -4.76
CA ASN A 236 8.32 8.12 -3.81
C ASN A 236 9.06 8.20 -2.48
N ASP A 237 9.16 9.41 -1.97
CA ASP A 237 9.84 9.74 -0.72
C ASP A 237 9.04 9.32 0.53
N ASN A 238 7.72 9.21 0.45
CA ASN A 238 6.84 8.82 1.57
C ASN A 238 5.85 7.73 1.12
N SER A 239 6.35 6.53 0.80
CA SER A 239 5.53 5.41 0.31
C SER A 239 4.98 4.55 1.45
N SER A 240 3.66 4.36 1.51
CA SER A 240 3.07 3.38 2.43
C SER A 240 3.44 1.95 2.06
N ARG A 241 4.08 1.24 2.99
CA ARG A 241 4.54 -0.16 2.86
C ARG A 241 3.67 -1.12 3.69
N PHE A 242 2.40 -0.75 3.82
CA PHE A 242 1.30 -1.55 4.35
C PHE A 242 0.01 -1.09 3.68
N GLY A 243 -0.97 -2.00 3.54
CA GLY A 243 -2.34 -1.66 3.19
C GLY A 243 -3.09 -1.16 4.42
N LYS A 244 -3.92 -0.13 4.24
CA LYS A 244 -4.69 0.51 5.31
C LYS A 244 -6.16 0.54 4.90
N PHE A 245 -7.02 -0.06 5.71
CA PHE A 245 -8.47 0.01 5.55
C PHE A 245 -9.07 0.77 6.73
N ILE A 246 -9.54 2.00 6.48
CA ILE A 246 -10.12 2.85 7.51
C ILE A 246 -11.63 2.74 7.43
N ARG A 247 -12.28 2.19 8.45
CA ARG A 247 -13.73 2.15 8.56
C ARG A 247 -14.21 3.38 9.33
N ILE A 248 -14.99 4.21 8.67
CA ILE A 248 -15.66 5.35 9.28
C ILE A 248 -17.09 4.94 9.58
N HIS A 249 -17.44 4.84 10.86
CA HIS A 249 -18.75 4.36 11.30
C HIS A 249 -19.74 5.50 11.48
N PHE A 250 -20.99 5.24 11.11
CA PHE A 250 -22.10 6.16 11.20
C PHE A 250 -23.23 5.59 12.07
N ASP A 251 -23.90 6.47 12.80
CA ASP A 251 -25.12 6.14 13.56
C ASP A 251 -26.34 6.04 12.63
N THR A 252 -27.50 5.70 13.19
CA THR A 252 -28.77 5.58 12.44
C THR A 252 -29.26 6.88 11.79
N ARG A 253 -28.68 8.03 12.16
CA ARG A 253 -29.00 9.36 11.60
C ARG A 253 -27.94 9.83 10.59
N GLY A 254 -26.95 8.99 10.28
CA GLY A 254 -25.83 9.34 9.41
C GLY A 254 -24.76 10.21 10.08
N LYS A 255 -24.72 10.29 11.41
CA LYS A 255 -23.69 11.05 12.14
C LYS A 255 -22.48 10.20 12.44
N LEU A 256 -21.31 10.83 12.48
CA LEU A 256 -20.05 10.15 12.80
C LEU A 256 -20.14 9.52 14.20
N ALA A 257 -20.03 8.20 14.26
CA ALA A 257 -20.12 7.42 15.48
C ALA A 257 -18.73 7.04 16.02
N SER A 258 -17.88 6.45 15.19
CA SER A 258 -16.51 6.03 15.56
C SER A 258 -15.68 5.78 14.30
N ALA A 259 -14.40 5.46 14.46
CA ALA A 259 -13.59 4.94 13.37
C ALA A 259 -12.72 3.77 13.86
N ASP A 260 -12.27 2.94 12.94
CA ASP A 260 -11.22 1.97 13.20
C ASP A 260 -10.38 1.74 11.95
N ILE A 261 -9.18 1.21 12.15
CA ILE A 261 -8.16 0.99 11.13
C ILE A 261 -7.76 -0.47 11.18
N GLU A 262 -7.83 -1.13 10.03
CA GLU A 262 -7.22 -2.43 9.80
C GLU A 262 -6.00 -2.26 8.90
N THR A 263 -4.93 -2.98 9.23
CA THR A 263 -3.69 -2.95 8.47
C THR A 263 -3.38 -4.31 7.88
N TYR A 264 -2.76 -4.31 6.71
CA TYR A 264 -2.49 -5.49 5.91
C TYR A 264 -1.07 -5.41 5.35
N LEU A 265 -0.39 -6.56 5.25
CA LEU A 265 0.84 -6.71 4.46
C LEU A 265 1.92 -5.65 4.75
N LEU A 266 2.28 -5.45 6.02
CA LEU A 266 3.46 -4.65 6.37
C LEU A 266 4.72 -5.30 5.75
N GLU A 267 5.51 -4.53 5.02
CA GLU A 267 6.76 -4.99 4.41
C GLU A 267 7.84 -5.21 5.49
N LYS A 268 7.80 -6.37 6.16
CA LYS A 268 8.68 -6.66 7.29
C LYS A 268 10.16 -6.66 6.92
N SER A 269 10.50 -7.11 5.71
CA SER A 269 11.88 -7.21 5.24
C SER A 269 12.62 -5.87 5.29
N ARG A 270 11.90 -4.76 5.12
CA ARG A 270 12.45 -3.40 5.16
C ARG A 270 13.17 -3.05 6.46
N VAL A 271 12.70 -3.59 7.60
CA VAL A 271 13.27 -3.38 8.96
C VAL A 271 14.73 -3.86 9.07
N THR A 272 15.14 -4.75 8.16
CA THR A 272 16.48 -5.38 8.18
C THR A 272 17.26 -5.17 6.89
N PHE A 273 16.63 -4.61 5.87
CA PHE A 273 17.19 -4.55 4.52
C PHE A 273 16.64 -3.37 3.71
N GLN A 274 17.54 -2.70 2.98
CA GLN A 274 17.17 -1.65 2.02
C GLN A 274 17.93 -1.81 0.71
N LEU A 275 17.30 -1.42 -0.39
CA LEU A 275 18.02 -1.19 -1.64
C LEU A 275 18.83 0.11 -1.56
N LYS A 276 19.87 0.23 -2.39
CA LYS A 276 20.80 1.38 -2.38
C LYS A 276 20.13 2.74 -2.48
N ALA A 277 19.05 2.83 -3.24
CA ALA A 277 18.28 4.06 -3.47
C ALA A 277 17.00 4.11 -2.62
N GLU A 278 16.92 3.33 -1.55
CA GLU A 278 15.77 3.29 -0.64
C GLU A 278 16.21 3.56 0.80
N ARG A 279 15.23 3.80 1.66
CA ARG A 279 15.41 4.01 3.10
C ARG A 279 14.59 2.98 3.88
N ASP A 280 14.95 2.75 5.14
CA ASP A 280 14.08 2.08 6.10
C ASP A 280 12.91 3.00 6.51
N TYR A 281 12.03 2.53 7.39
CA TYR A 281 10.88 3.29 7.90
C TYR A 281 11.29 4.63 8.52
N HIS A 282 10.41 5.62 8.40
CA HIS A 282 10.78 7.00 8.73
C HIS A 282 11.21 7.19 10.19
N ILE A 283 10.58 6.47 11.12
CA ILE A 283 10.81 6.58 12.55
C ILE A 283 12.27 6.47 12.96
N PHE A 284 13.07 5.61 12.31
CA PHE A 284 14.48 5.45 12.68
C PHE A 284 15.25 6.77 12.52
N TYR A 285 15.05 7.45 11.41
CA TYR A 285 15.74 8.70 11.08
C TYR A 285 15.12 9.91 11.79
N GLN A 286 13.80 9.88 12.03
CA GLN A 286 13.14 10.84 12.92
C GLN A 286 13.77 10.81 14.30
N ILE A 287 13.97 9.63 14.90
CA ILE A 287 14.65 9.49 16.19
C ILE A 287 16.08 10.03 16.11
N LEU A 288 16.84 9.68 15.07
CA LEU A 288 18.23 10.10 14.90
C LEU A 288 18.41 11.59 14.54
N SER A 289 17.33 12.31 14.21
CA SER A 289 17.35 13.75 13.92
C SER A 289 17.89 14.62 15.06
N ASN A 290 17.93 14.06 16.28
CA ASN A 290 18.36 14.75 17.51
C ASN A 290 17.50 15.97 17.87
N LYS A 291 16.27 16.05 17.34
CA LYS A 291 15.31 17.10 17.73
C LYS A 291 14.86 16.98 19.19
N LYS A 292 14.80 15.75 19.70
CA LYS A 292 14.53 15.41 21.11
C LYS A 292 15.69 14.59 21.68
N PRO A 293 16.79 15.22 22.13
CA PRO A 293 18.00 14.53 22.59
C PRO A 293 17.74 13.51 23.72
N GLU A 294 16.73 13.75 24.56
CA GLU A 294 16.32 12.84 25.62
C GLU A 294 15.89 11.47 25.10
N ILE A 295 15.39 11.39 23.85
CA ILE A 295 15.08 10.11 23.21
C ILE A 295 16.38 9.37 22.87
N LEU A 296 17.38 10.03 22.28
CA LEU A 296 18.66 9.38 21.95
C LEU A 296 19.35 8.83 23.20
N GLU A 297 19.38 9.63 24.28
CA GLU A 297 19.93 9.22 25.57
C GLU A 297 19.19 8.01 26.14
N MET A 298 17.85 8.02 26.12
CA MET A 298 17.03 6.90 26.58
C MET A 298 17.30 5.61 25.77
N LEU A 299 17.57 5.75 24.47
CA LEU A 299 17.77 4.63 23.55
C LEU A 299 19.24 4.19 23.46
N LEU A 300 20.17 4.89 24.11
CA LEU A 300 21.60 4.62 24.05
C LEU A 300 22.13 4.63 22.61
N VAL A 301 21.59 5.54 21.78
CA VAL A 301 21.95 5.69 20.36
C VAL A 301 22.70 6.99 20.10
N THR A 302 23.51 7.01 19.04
CA THR A 302 24.11 8.22 18.49
C THR A 302 23.14 8.86 17.50
N SER A 303 23.47 10.02 16.93
CA SER A 303 22.72 10.61 15.82
C SER A 303 23.21 10.16 14.44
N ASN A 304 24.22 9.30 14.37
CA ASN A 304 24.81 8.85 13.10
C ASN A 304 24.12 7.57 12.61
N PRO A 305 23.33 7.60 11.52
CA PRO A 305 22.62 6.42 11.03
C PRO A 305 23.57 5.29 10.58
N TYR A 306 24.79 5.63 10.15
CA TYR A 306 25.80 4.64 9.73
C TYR A 306 26.36 3.81 10.88
N ASP A 307 26.06 4.17 12.13
CA ASP A 307 26.40 3.34 13.27
C ASP A 307 25.49 2.10 13.36
N TYR A 308 24.40 2.02 12.60
CA TYR A 308 23.38 0.98 12.68
C TYR A 308 23.18 0.25 11.35
N ALA A 309 23.65 -0.99 11.26
CA ALA A 309 23.71 -1.74 10.00
C ALA A 309 22.33 -2.03 9.37
N PHE A 310 21.28 -2.15 10.18
CA PHE A 310 19.94 -2.44 9.68
C PHE A 310 19.29 -1.28 8.96
N ILE A 311 19.71 -0.03 9.17
CA ILE A 311 19.01 1.16 8.64
C ILE A 311 19.89 2.01 7.72
N SER A 312 21.08 1.53 7.35
CA SER A 312 22.09 2.33 6.62
C SER A 312 22.65 1.63 5.37
N GLN A 313 21.91 0.67 4.82
CA GLN A 313 22.30 -0.06 3.61
C GLN A 313 22.00 0.74 2.32
N GLY A 314 21.02 1.65 2.40
CA GLY A 314 20.62 2.56 1.33
C GLY A 314 20.84 4.03 1.68
N GLU A 315 19.87 4.87 1.35
CA GLU A 315 19.88 6.30 1.64
C GLU A 315 19.52 6.55 3.11
N THR A 316 20.19 7.49 3.76
CA THR A 316 19.90 7.87 5.16
C THR A 316 19.18 9.22 5.29
N THR A 317 19.15 10.02 4.23
CA THR A 317 18.50 11.34 4.20
C THR A 317 17.66 11.49 2.94
N VAL A 318 16.63 12.34 3.00
CA VAL A 318 15.73 12.60 1.88
C VAL A 318 15.51 14.11 1.77
N PRO A 319 15.88 14.78 0.66
CA PRO A 319 15.83 16.24 0.57
C PRO A 319 14.43 16.87 0.77
N SER A 320 13.37 16.11 0.52
CA SER A 320 11.98 16.57 0.64
C SER A 320 11.38 16.38 2.04
N ILE A 321 12.10 15.74 2.97
CA ILE A 321 11.61 15.38 4.30
C ILE A 321 12.52 16.00 5.37
N ASP A 322 11.93 16.74 6.31
CA ASP A 322 12.62 17.17 7.53
C ASP A 322 12.28 16.20 8.67
N ASP A 323 13.16 15.22 8.91
CA ASP A 323 12.99 14.22 9.96
C ASP A 323 12.85 14.84 11.38
N SER A 324 13.32 16.08 11.59
CA SER A 324 13.18 16.78 12.87
C SER A 324 11.76 17.24 13.12
N ASP A 325 11.14 17.86 12.10
CA ASP A 325 9.77 18.33 12.18
C ASP A 325 8.79 17.16 12.19
N GLU A 326 9.09 16.10 11.43
CA GLU A 326 8.30 14.86 11.44
C GLU A 326 8.37 14.11 12.78
N LEU A 327 9.50 14.14 13.50
CA LEU A 327 9.58 13.58 14.86
C LEU A 327 8.61 14.32 15.80
N MET A 328 8.55 15.66 15.71
CA MET A 328 7.64 16.45 16.54
C MET A 328 6.17 16.16 16.21
N ALA A 329 5.83 16.00 14.93
CA ALA A 329 4.50 15.60 14.49
C ALA A 329 4.11 14.21 15.02
N THR A 330 5.04 13.26 14.95
CA THR A 330 4.85 11.88 15.44
C THR A 330 4.67 11.83 16.96
N ASP A 331 5.52 12.53 17.72
CA ASP A 331 5.40 12.58 19.18
C ASP A 331 4.11 13.27 19.64
N SER A 332 3.72 14.36 18.98
CA SER A 332 2.45 15.04 19.24
C SER A 332 1.24 14.15 18.90
N ALA A 333 1.33 13.38 17.82
CA ALA A 333 0.28 12.45 17.43
C ALA A 333 0.06 11.37 18.51
N PHE A 334 1.13 10.81 19.08
CA PHE A 334 1.00 9.86 20.19
C PHE A 334 0.25 10.46 21.39
N ASP A 335 0.50 11.73 21.73
CA ASP A 335 -0.19 12.41 22.83
C ASP A 335 -1.68 12.61 22.54
N ILE A 336 -2.04 13.05 21.33
CA ILE A 336 -3.44 13.26 20.91
C ILE A 336 -4.21 11.93 20.87
N LEU A 337 -3.55 10.86 20.43
CA LEU A 337 -4.11 9.50 20.39
C LEU A 337 -4.17 8.84 21.77
N GLY A 338 -3.72 9.54 22.83
CA GLY A 338 -3.85 9.09 24.22
C GLY A 338 -2.88 7.98 24.61
N PHE A 339 -1.71 7.89 23.97
CA PHE A 339 -0.63 7.04 24.44
C PHE A 339 -0.06 7.62 25.74
N THR A 340 0.14 6.76 26.74
CA THR A 340 0.81 7.18 27.97
C THR A 340 2.31 7.39 27.71
N GLN A 341 2.98 8.19 28.56
CA GLN A 341 4.43 8.37 28.42
C GLN A 341 5.20 7.04 28.55
N GLU A 342 4.73 6.10 29.38
CA GLU A 342 5.33 4.76 29.50
C GLU A 342 5.23 3.98 28.18
N GLU A 343 4.09 4.06 27.50
CA GLU A 343 3.86 3.42 26.21
C GLU A 343 4.69 4.04 25.09
N LYS A 344 4.71 5.39 24.98
CA LYS A 344 5.57 6.10 24.02
C LYS A 344 7.04 5.69 24.20
N ASN A 345 7.52 5.73 25.45
CA ASN A 345 8.88 5.32 25.77
C ASN A 345 9.13 3.86 25.41
N SER A 346 8.15 2.97 25.61
CA SER A 346 8.28 1.56 25.25
C SER A 346 8.40 1.35 23.74
N VAL A 347 7.60 2.07 22.94
CA VAL A 347 7.67 2.04 21.47
C VAL A 347 9.04 2.54 20.98
N TYR A 348 9.51 3.67 21.51
CA TYR A 348 10.85 4.17 21.19
C TYR A 348 11.93 3.17 21.60
N LYS A 349 11.85 2.59 22.82
CA LYS A 349 12.82 1.60 23.32
C LYS A 349 12.92 0.36 22.45
N LEU A 350 11.79 -0.18 22.00
CA LEU A 350 11.79 -1.33 21.07
C LEU A 350 12.40 -0.96 19.71
N THR A 351 12.10 0.23 19.20
CA THR A 351 12.68 0.75 17.95
C THR A 351 14.20 0.90 18.07
N GLY A 352 14.68 1.47 19.18
CA GLY A 352 16.11 1.57 19.48
C GLY A 352 16.79 0.22 19.65
N ALA A 353 16.13 -0.73 20.31
CA ALA A 353 16.65 -2.07 20.50
C ALA A 353 16.83 -2.84 19.19
N ILE A 354 15.97 -2.62 18.19
CA ILE A 354 16.11 -3.20 16.85
C ILE A 354 17.37 -2.68 16.14
N MET A 355 17.69 -1.39 16.30
CA MET A 355 18.93 -0.82 15.74
C MET A 355 20.18 -1.49 16.35
N HIS A 356 20.20 -1.69 17.67
CA HIS A 356 21.28 -2.41 18.37
C HIS A 356 21.33 -3.89 18.01
N TYR A 357 20.19 -4.55 17.78
CA TYR A 357 20.15 -5.94 17.29
C TYR A 357 20.93 -6.11 16.00
N GLY A 358 20.78 -5.19 15.05
CA GLY A 358 21.50 -5.21 13.77
C GLY A 358 23.03 -5.08 13.89
N ASN A 359 23.52 -4.61 15.04
CA ASN A 359 24.94 -4.43 15.31
C ASN A 359 25.57 -5.55 16.13
N MET A 360 24.78 -6.49 16.67
CA MET A 360 25.34 -7.62 17.40
C MET A 360 26.28 -8.43 16.51
N LYS A 361 27.50 -8.67 16.99
CA LYS A 361 28.52 -9.42 16.25
C LYS A 361 28.73 -10.79 16.88
N PHE A 362 28.89 -11.77 16.01
CA PHE A 362 29.18 -13.15 16.39
C PHE A 362 30.33 -13.67 15.56
N LYS A 363 31.13 -14.53 16.16
CA LYS A 363 32.25 -15.21 15.51
C LYS A 363 32.12 -16.71 15.72
N GLN A 364 32.78 -17.45 14.84
CA GLN A 364 32.90 -18.89 14.98
C GLN A 364 33.88 -19.21 16.11
N LYS A 365 33.47 -20.08 17.03
CA LYS A 365 34.32 -20.56 18.11
C LYS A 365 35.48 -21.40 17.54
N GLN A 366 36.67 -21.25 18.09
CA GLN A 366 37.85 -21.95 17.57
C GLN A 366 37.65 -23.47 17.61
N ARG A 367 37.78 -24.12 16.45
CA ARG A 367 37.66 -25.59 16.24
C ARG A 367 36.24 -26.16 16.41
N GLU A 368 35.21 -25.32 16.48
CA GLU A 368 33.81 -25.72 16.50
C GLU A 368 33.03 -24.98 15.40
N GLU A 369 31.91 -25.50 14.91
CA GLU A 369 31.02 -24.77 13.96
C GLU A 369 30.06 -23.80 14.68
N GLN A 370 30.13 -23.75 16.01
CA GLN A 370 29.23 -22.96 16.84
C GLN A 370 29.62 -21.48 16.89
N ALA A 371 28.60 -20.63 17.01
CA ALA A 371 28.75 -19.19 17.20
C ALA A 371 28.98 -18.84 18.67
N GLU A 372 29.85 -17.85 18.90
CA GLU A 372 29.99 -17.13 20.16
C GLU A 372 29.91 -15.61 19.92
N ALA A 373 29.50 -14.86 20.93
CA ALA A 373 29.42 -13.41 20.83
C ALA A 373 30.82 -12.80 20.62
N ASP A 374 30.90 -11.84 19.70
CA ASP A 374 32.12 -11.07 19.42
C ASP A 374 32.00 -9.65 19.99
N GLY A 375 32.04 -9.59 21.33
CA GLY A 375 31.66 -8.41 22.10
C GLY A 375 30.20 -8.46 22.53
N THR A 376 29.87 -7.74 23.61
CA THR A 376 28.52 -7.75 24.21
C THR A 376 27.86 -6.39 24.24
N GLU A 377 28.52 -5.32 23.79
CA GLU A 377 28.03 -3.94 23.97
C GLU A 377 26.60 -3.74 23.41
N ASP A 378 26.38 -4.07 22.13
CA ASP A 378 25.05 -3.95 21.52
C ASP A 378 24.03 -4.95 22.10
N ALA A 379 24.50 -6.11 22.57
CA ALA A 379 23.66 -7.06 23.29
C ALA A 379 23.22 -6.55 24.67
N ASP A 380 24.11 -5.87 25.38
CA ASP A 380 23.84 -5.25 26.67
C ASP A 380 22.86 -4.08 26.52
N LYS A 381 23.08 -3.21 25.52
CA LYS A 381 22.16 -2.10 25.20
C LYS A 381 20.78 -2.60 24.81
N SER A 382 20.68 -3.53 23.87
CA SER A 382 19.40 -4.06 23.42
C SER A 382 18.66 -4.83 24.53
N ALA A 383 19.36 -5.66 25.32
CA ALA A 383 18.77 -6.34 26.46
C ALA A 383 18.26 -5.36 27.51
N TYR A 384 19.01 -4.28 27.80
CA TYR A 384 18.56 -3.23 28.72
C TYR A 384 17.27 -2.56 28.24
N LEU A 385 17.21 -2.14 26.97
CA LEU A 385 16.03 -1.49 26.39
C LEU A 385 14.81 -2.41 26.37
N MET A 386 15.03 -3.70 26.08
CA MET A 386 13.99 -4.73 26.07
C MET A 386 13.67 -5.29 27.46
N GLY A 387 14.33 -4.86 28.54
CA GLY A 387 14.09 -5.36 29.90
C GLY A 387 14.44 -6.84 30.09
N LEU A 388 15.53 -7.30 29.47
CA LEU A 388 16.02 -8.68 29.46
C LEU A 388 17.40 -8.80 30.15
N ASN A 389 17.82 -10.03 30.41
CA ASN A 389 19.19 -10.33 30.80
C ASN A 389 20.05 -10.57 29.55
N SER A 390 21.16 -9.84 29.40
CA SER A 390 22.04 -9.92 28.23
C SER A 390 22.68 -11.30 28.05
N ALA A 391 23.13 -11.93 29.13
CA ALA A 391 23.75 -13.26 29.07
C ALA A 391 22.74 -14.33 28.64
N ASP A 392 21.50 -14.26 29.14
CA ASP A 392 20.43 -15.17 28.72
C ASP A 392 20.01 -14.95 27.27
N LEU A 393 20.00 -13.70 26.80
CA LEU A 393 19.73 -13.36 25.39
C LEU A 393 20.79 -13.98 24.46
N ILE A 394 22.08 -13.73 24.73
CA ILE A 394 23.18 -14.31 23.94
C ILE A 394 23.14 -15.83 23.98
N LYS A 395 22.89 -16.41 25.17
CA LYS A 395 22.76 -17.87 25.31
C LYS A 395 21.59 -18.41 24.49
N GLY A 396 20.44 -17.76 24.52
CA GLY A 396 19.26 -18.15 23.74
C GLY A 396 19.50 -18.07 22.23
N LEU A 397 20.26 -17.07 21.78
CA LEU A 397 20.64 -16.90 20.37
C LEU A 397 21.61 -17.99 19.90
N CYS A 398 22.72 -18.22 20.62
CA CYS A 398 23.74 -19.19 20.21
C CYS A 398 23.37 -20.65 20.52
N HIS A 399 22.61 -20.88 21.58
CA HIS A 399 22.26 -22.20 22.11
C HIS A 399 20.76 -22.32 22.44
N PRO A 400 19.86 -22.12 21.44
CA PRO A 400 18.43 -22.30 21.64
C PRO A 400 18.11 -23.72 22.10
N ARG A 401 17.14 -23.82 23.01
CA ARG A 401 16.49 -25.09 23.37
C ARG A 401 15.36 -25.32 22.38
N VAL A 402 15.39 -26.47 21.71
CA VAL A 402 14.38 -26.88 20.73
C VAL A 402 13.71 -28.15 21.24
N LYS A 403 12.39 -28.22 21.10
CA LYS A 403 11.62 -29.41 21.47
C LYS A 403 11.73 -30.46 20.36
N VAL A 404 12.31 -31.61 20.66
CA VAL A 404 12.43 -32.75 19.75
C VAL A 404 11.64 -33.90 20.34
N GLY A 405 10.45 -34.16 19.79
CA GLY A 405 9.49 -35.07 20.41
C GLY A 405 8.99 -34.53 21.75
N ASN A 406 9.26 -35.25 22.84
CA ASN A 406 8.86 -34.86 24.19
C ASN A 406 9.99 -34.23 25.03
N GLU A 407 11.21 -34.13 24.48
CA GLU A 407 12.38 -33.62 25.21
C GLU A 407 12.87 -32.28 24.65
N TRP A 408 13.46 -31.47 25.53
CA TRP A 408 14.10 -30.21 25.17
C TRP A 408 15.60 -30.40 24.99
N VAL A 409 16.09 -30.22 23.78
CA VAL A 409 17.50 -30.38 23.42
C VAL A 409 18.11 -29.02 23.13
N THR A 410 19.28 -28.76 23.71
CA THR A 410 20.07 -27.56 23.38
C THR A 410 20.76 -27.78 22.04
N LYS A 411 20.49 -26.89 21.08
CA LYS A 411 21.07 -26.94 19.73
C LYS A 411 22.03 -25.75 19.56
N GLY A 412 23.29 -26.02 19.25
CA GLY A 412 24.24 -24.98 18.86
C GLY A 412 23.91 -24.43 17.47
N GLN A 413 24.03 -23.11 17.30
CA GLN A 413 23.85 -22.42 16.02
C GLN A 413 25.19 -21.93 15.48
N ASN A 414 25.32 -21.86 14.15
CA ASN A 414 26.44 -21.18 13.50
C ASN A 414 26.19 -19.67 13.38
N VAL A 415 27.20 -18.90 12.97
CA VAL A 415 27.13 -17.42 12.91
C VAL A 415 25.99 -16.93 12.00
N GLN A 416 25.82 -17.57 10.84
CA GLN A 416 24.77 -17.20 9.89
C GLN A 416 23.39 -17.43 10.49
N GLN A 417 23.15 -18.57 11.13
CA GLN A 417 21.90 -18.90 11.80
C GLN A 417 21.55 -17.91 12.91
N VAL A 418 22.53 -17.48 13.71
CA VAL A 418 22.32 -16.45 14.74
C VAL A 418 21.90 -15.12 14.10
N ASN A 419 22.59 -14.68 13.06
CA ASN A 419 22.24 -13.44 12.35
C ASN A 419 20.84 -13.50 11.72
N TYR A 420 20.46 -14.64 11.14
CA TYR A 420 19.09 -14.85 10.64
C TYR A 420 18.06 -14.78 11.77
N ALA A 421 18.32 -15.42 12.91
CA ALA A 421 17.43 -15.37 14.07
C ALA A 421 17.26 -13.94 14.59
N ILE A 422 18.32 -13.14 14.63
CA ILE A 422 18.26 -11.72 15.02
C ILE A 422 17.39 -10.93 14.04
N GLY A 423 17.57 -11.11 12.73
CA GLY A 423 16.74 -10.48 11.72
C GLY A 423 15.27 -10.86 11.86
N ALA A 424 14.96 -12.15 12.05
CA ALA A 424 13.59 -12.64 12.25
C ALA A 424 12.95 -12.06 13.52
N LEU A 425 13.68 -12.03 14.64
CA LEU A 425 13.22 -11.44 15.89
C LEU A 425 12.96 -9.93 15.74
N SER A 426 13.85 -9.18 15.08
CA SER A 426 13.67 -7.75 14.82
C SER A 426 12.41 -7.46 14.00
N LYS A 427 12.18 -8.21 12.93
CA LYS A 427 10.97 -8.12 12.10
C LYS A 427 9.71 -8.42 12.92
N ALA A 428 9.73 -9.47 13.73
CA ALA A 428 8.59 -9.87 14.56
C ALA A 428 8.28 -8.86 15.67
N VAL A 429 9.30 -8.29 16.32
CA VAL A 429 9.12 -7.22 17.31
C VAL A 429 8.50 -6.00 16.64
N TYR A 430 9.04 -5.58 15.48
CA TYR A 430 8.54 -4.41 14.75
C TYR A 430 7.09 -4.60 14.29
N GLU A 431 6.77 -5.72 13.65
CA GLU A 431 5.41 -6.03 13.20
C GLU A 431 4.42 -6.05 14.37
N LYS A 432 4.73 -6.78 15.44
CA LYS A 432 3.85 -6.87 16.61
C LYS A 432 3.65 -5.51 17.26
N MET A 433 4.71 -4.70 17.35
CA MET A 433 4.65 -3.33 17.85
C MET A 433 3.74 -2.46 16.97
N PHE A 434 3.90 -2.53 15.64
CA PHE A 434 3.06 -1.80 14.69
C PHE A 434 1.58 -2.21 14.80
N LEU A 435 1.29 -3.51 14.83
CA LEU A 435 -0.08 -4.01 15.03
C LEU A 435 -0.67 -3.58 16.38
N TRP A 436 0.14 -3.59 17.45
CA TRP A 436 -0.29 -3.10 18.76
C TRP A 436 -0.58 -1.60 18.73
N MET A 437 0.24 -0.79 18.03
CA MET A 437 -0.04 0.64 17.84
C MET A 437 -1.38 0.84 17.15
N VAL A 438 -1.68 0.08 16.10
CA VAL A 438 -2.99 0.12 15.41
C VAL A 438 -4.13 -0.21 16.39
N VAL A 439 -3.98 -1.24 17.23
CA VAL A 439 -4.97 -1.58 18.26
C VAL A 439 -5.16 -0.44 19.26
N ARG A 440 -4.08 0.20 19.73
CA ARG A 440 -4.16 1.35 20.65
C ARG A 440 -4.81 2.57 20.00
N ILE A 441 -4.53 2.82 18.72
CA ILE A 441 -5.18 3.87 17.93
C ILE A 441 -6.68 3.59 17.82
N ASN A 442 -7.08 2.36 17.50
CA ASN A 442 -8.50 1.98 17.42
C ASN A 442 -9.22 2.17 18.74
N GLN A 443 -8.58 1.89 19.88
CA GLN A 443 -9.14 2.18 21.20
C GLN A 443 -9.36 3.68 21.44
N SER A 444 -8.54 4.56 20.85
CA SER A 444 -8.76 6.02 20.92
C SER A 444 -9.89 6.49 20.00
N LEU A 445 -10.07 5.85 18.85
CA LEU A 445 -11.11 6.18 17.86
C LEU A 445 -12.49 5.59 18.19
N GLU A 446 -12.51 4.62 19.10
CA GLU A 446 -13.73 3.97 19.57
C GLU A 446 -14.54 4.92 20.48
N THR A 447 -15.83 5.06 20.17
CA THR A 447 -16.78 5.78 21.02
C THR A 447 -17.90 4.87 21.50
N LYS A 448 -18.66 5.34 22.50
CA LYS A 448 -19.85 4.64 23.01
C LYS A 448 -21.09 4.79 22.12
N GLN A 449 -21.00 5.51 21.00
CA GLN A 449 -22.14 5.70 20.11
C GLN A 449 -22.47 4.39 19.38
N PRO A 450 -23.76 4.09 19.13
CA PRO A 450 -24.14 2.92 18.37
C PRO A 450 -23.65 3.03 16.91
N ARG A 451 -23.09 1.94 16.38
CA ARG A 451 -22.65 1.82 15.00
C ARG A 451 -23.72 1.10 14.20
N GLN A 452 -24.13 1.67 13.07
CA GLN A 452 -25.10 1.05 12.17
C GLN A 452 -24.47 0.64 10.84
N TYR A 453 -23.82 1.57 10.17
CA TYR A 453 -23.15 1.36 8.88
C TYR A 453 -21.75 1.97 8.91
N PHE A 454 -20.90 1.58 7.97
CA PHE A 454 -19.60 2.22 7.76
C PHE A 454 -19.31 2.46 6.28
N ILE A 455 -18.44 3.45 6.06
CA ILE A 455 -17.77 3.64 4.76
C ILE A 455 -16.30 3.31 4.98
N GLY A 456 -15.82 2.29 4.28
CA GLY A 456 -14.44 1.84 4.32
C GLY A 456 -13.59 2.55 3.28
N VAL A 457 -12.45 3.12 3.65
CA VAL A 457 -11.49 3.69 2.71
C VAL A 457 -10.27 2.79 2.66
N LEU A 458 -10.06 2.12 1.51
CA LEU A 458 -8.90 1.27 1.27
C LEU A 458 -7.79 2.07 0.59
N ASP A 459 -6.67 2.23 1.28
CA ASP A 459 -5.43 2.81 0.77
C ASP A 459 -4.38 1.71 0.70
N ILE A 460 -4.06 1.26 -0.50
CA ILE A 460 -3.11 0.17 -0.75
C ILE A 460 -2.18 0.51 -1.91
N ALA A 461 -0.98 -0.05 -1.91
CA ALA A 461 -0.08 0.06 -3.04
C ALA A 461 -0.71 -0.59 -4.29
N GLY A 462 -0.57 0.08 -5.43
CA GLY A 462 -0.96 -0.49 -6.72
C GLY A 462 -0.05 -1.63 -7.16
N PHE A 463 -0.31 -2.15 -8.35
CA PHE A 463 0.52 -3.17 -9.00
C PHE A 463 1.95 -2.65 -9.22
N GLU A 464 2.97 -3.47 -8.91
CA GLU A 464 4.40 -3.10 -8.98
C GLU A 464 5.12 -3.96 -10.03
N ILE A 465 5.76 -3.30 -11.01
CA ILE A 465 6.63 -3.95 -12.01
C ILE A 465 8.00 -3.26 -11.97
N PHE A 466 8.99 -3.97 -11.42
CA PHE A 466 10.38 -3.54 -11.36
C PHE A 466 11.29 -4.42 -12.22
N ASP A 467 12.55 -3.99 -12.39
CA ASP A 467 13.57 -4.83 -13.02
C ASP A 467 13.97 -6.03 -12.14
N PHE A 468 13.66 -5.98 -10.84
CA PHE A 468 13.91 -7.04 -9.87
C PHE A 468 12.68 -7.20 -8.96
N ASN A 469 11.87 -8.22 -9.22
CA ASN A 469 10.65 -8.50 -8.45
C ASN A 469 10.88 -9.71 -7.54
N THR A 470 10.66 -9.55 -6.23
CA THR A 470 10.82 -10.62 -5.24
C THR A 470 9.47 -11.05 -4.67
N PHE A 471 9.49 -11.84 -3.58
CA PHE A 471 8.30 -12.33 -2.89
C PHE A 471 7.31 -11.21 -2.54
N GLU A 472 7.82 -10.06 -2.11
CA GLU A 472 7.04 -8.88 -1.77
C GLU A 472 6.23 -8.37 -2.97
N GLN A 473 6.84 -8.30 -4.16
CA GLN A 473 6.13 -7.95 -5.40
C GLN A 473 5.08 -8.99 -5.76
N LEU A 474 5.33 -10.29 -5.55
CA LEU A 474 4.31 -11.32 -5.80
C LEU A 474 3.09 -11.09 -4.89
N CYS A 475 3.29 -10.84 -3.60
CA CYS A 475 2.21 -10.61 -2.65
C CYS A 475 1.34 -9.38 -3.00
N ILE A 476 1.97 -8.25 -3.36
CA ILE A 476 1.22 -7.04 -3.73
C ILE A 476 0.55 -7.16 -5.10
N ASN A 477 1.20 -7.82 -6.08
CA ASN A 477 0.62 -8.05 -7.40
C ASN A 477 -0.54 -9.03 -7.34
N PHE A 478 -0.42 -10.09 -6.53
CA PHE A 478 -1.53 -11.01 -6.24
C PHE A 478 -2.73 -10.29 -5.61
N THR A 479 -2.47 -9.40 -4.66
CA THR A 479 -3.52 -8.58 -4.05
C THR A 479 -4.20 -7.69 -5.08
N ASN A 480 -3.44 -7.03 -5.95
CA ASN A 480 -3.99 -6.19 -7.02
C ASN A 480 -4.74 -7.01 -8.09
N GLU A 481 -4.31 -8.24 -8.40
CA GLU A 481 -5.04 -9.16 -9.28
C GLU A 481 -6.45 -9.43 -8.73
N LYS A 482 -6.57 -9.70 -7.42
CA LYS A 482 -7.85 -9.91 -6.75
C LYS A 482 -8.69 -8.65 -6.66
N LEU A 483 -8.08 -7.49 -6.39
CA LEU A 483 -8.78 -6.21 -6.39
C LEU A 483 -9.33 -5.87 -7.79
N GLN A 484 -8.58 -6.17 -8.84
CA GLN A 484 -9.03 -6.00 -10.22
C GLN A 484 -10.17 -6.98 -10.55
N GLN A 485 -10.10 -8.23 -10.09
CA GLN A 485 -11.20 -9.19 -10.26
C GLN A 485 -12.47 -8.73 -9.55
N PHE A 486 -12.34 -8.26 -8.31
CA PHE A 486 -13.45 -7.67 -7.55
C PHE A 486 -14.08 -6.50 -8.31
N PHE A 487 -13.26 -5.61 -8.87
CA PHE A 487 -13.74 -4.51 -9.70
C PHE A 487 -14.47 -4.99 -10.95
N ASN A 488 -13.88 -5.91 -11.72
CA ASN A 488 -14.48 -6.45 -12.95
C ASN A 488 -15.85 -7.07 -12.66
N HIS A 489 -15.94 -7.86 -11.59
CA HIS A 489 -17.20 -8.46 -11.16
C HIS A 489 -18.25 -7.41 -10.77
N HIS A 490 -17.87 -6.40 -9.97
CA HIS A 490 -18.80 -5.36 -9.56
C HIS A 490 -19.29 -4.49 -10.72
N MET A 491 -18.39 -4.08 -11.61
CA MET A 491 -18.73 -3.34 -12.83
C MET A 491 -19.73 -4.13 -13.68
N PHE A 492 -19.51 -5.44 -13.81
CA PHE A 492 -20.38 -6.31 -14.59
C PHE A 492 -21.78 -6.46 -13.98
N VAL A 493 -21.89 -6.60 -12.65
CA VAL A 493 -23.20 -6.66 -11.98
C VAL A 493 -23.98 -5.37 -12.22
N LEU A 494 -23.35 -4.20 -12.09
CA LEU A 494 -24.00 -2.92 -12.35
C LEU A 494 -24.47 -2.79 -13.82
N GLU A 495 -23.63 -3.21 -14.77
CA GLU A 495 -23.98 -3.15 -16.18
C GLU A 495 -25.18 -4.06 -16.50
N GLN A 496 -25.26 -5.24 -15.88
CA GLN A 496 -26.42 -6.13 -16.04
C GLN A 496 -27.71 -5.51 -15.52
N GLU A 497 -27.66 -4.85 -14.37
CA GLU A 497 -28.82 -4.18 -13.79
C GLU A 497 -29.33 -3.07 -14.72
N GLU A 498 -28.43 -2.32 -15.35
CA GLU A 498 -28.79 -1.27 -16.31
C GLU A 498 -29.39 -1.87 -17.59
N TYR A 499 -28.78 -2.90 -18.19
CA TYR A 499 -29.37 -3.57 -19.37
C TYR A 499 -30.76 -4.13 -19.08
N LYS A 500 -30.94 -4.75 -17.91
CA LYS A 500 -32.24 -5.29 -17.48
C LYS A 500 -33.28 -4.19 -17.28
N LYS A 501 -32.88 -3.05 -16.72
CA LYS A 501 -33.74 -1.88 -16.51
C LYS A 501 -34.16 -1.23 -17.83
N GLU A 502 -33.25 -1.17 -18.80
CA GLU A 502 -33.51 -0.66 -20.16
C GLU A 502 -34.21 -1.68 -21.08
N GLY A 503 -34.36 -2.94 -20.63
CA GLY A 503 -35.04 -4.00 -21.38
C GLY A 503 -34.24 -4.50 -22.59
N ILE A 504 -32.91 -4.42 -22.52
CA ILE A 504 -31.99 -4.88 -23.56
C ILE A 504 -31.61 -6.34 -23.29
N GLU A 505 -31.74 -7.18 -24.31
CA GLU A 505 -31.32 -8.59 -24.24
C GLU A 505 -29.79 -8.68 -24.36
N TRP A 506 -29.13 -9.21 -23.34
CA TRP A 506 -27.67 -9.30 -23.25
C TRP A 506 -27.23 -10.74 -23.00
N GLU A 507 -26.29 -11.24 -23.81
CA GLU A 507 -25.69 -12.57 -23.62
C GLU A 507 -24.62 -12.54 -22.52
N PHE A 508 -24.70 -13.53 -21.62
CA PHE A 508 -23.85 -13.59 -20.44
C PHE A 508 -22.38 -13.86 -20.78
N ILE A 509 -21.48 -12.94 -20.39
CA ILE A 509 -20.03 -13.11 -20.41
C ILE A 509 -19.48 -12.69 -19.04
N ASP A 510 -18.99 -13.63 -18.24
CA ASP A 510 -18.45 -13.33 -16.91
C ASP A 510 -16.97 -12.87 -16.99
N PHE A 511 -16.77 -11.55 -17.05
CA PHE A 511 -15.43 -10.94 -17.01
C PHE A 511 -14.70 -11.15 -15.67
N GLY A 512 -15.38 -11.65 -14.63
CA GLY A 512 -14.74 -12.08 -13.38
C GLY A 512 -13.88 -13.33 -13.55
N MET A 513 -14.09 -14.13 -14.60
CA MET A 513 -13.31 -15.35 -14.85
C MET A 513 -11.96 -15.10 -15.52
N ASP A 514 -11.76 -13.96 -16.19
CA ASP A 514 -10.55 -13.67 -16.97
C ASP A 514 -9.28 -13.67 -16.10
N LEU A 515 -9.42 -13.28 -14.84
CA LEU A 515 -8.34 -13.17 -13.87
C LEU A 515 -8.22 -14.41 -12.97
N GLN A 516 -9.26 -15.26 -12.95
CA GLN A 516 -9.32 -16.42 -12.06
C GLN A 516 -8.18 -17.40 -12.32
N ALA A 517 -7.74 -17.56 -13.57
CA ALA A 517 -6.63 -18.45 -13.91
C ALA A 517 -5.29 -18.02 -13.29
N CYS A 518 -5.02 -16.72 -13.25
CA CYS A 518 -3.83 -16.17 -12.59
C CYS A 518 -3.92 -16.30 -11.06
N ILE A 519 -5.09 -15.98 -10.51
CA ILE A 519 -5.37 -16.09 -9.07
C ILE A 519 -5.22 -17.55 -8.61
N ASP A 520 -5.82 -18.49 -9.34
CA ASP A 520 -5.77 -19.92 -9.02
C ASP A 520 -4.36 -20.47 -9.07
N LEU A 521 -3.56 -20.06 -10.06
CA LEU A 521 -2.15 -20.42 -10.15
C LEU A 521 -1.36 -20.00 -8.91
N ILE A 522 -1.74 -18.90 -8.24
CA ILE A 522 -1.04 -18.41 -7.05
C ILE A 522 -1.55 -19.12 -5.79
N GLU A 523 -2.87 -19.20 -5.58
CA GLU A 523 -3.44 -19.54 -4.27
C GLU A 523 -4.02 -20.94 -4.11
N LYS A 524 -4.38 -21.63 -5.21
CA LYS A 524 -5.01 -22.95 -5.10
C LYS A 524 -4.02 -23.99 -4.58
N PRO A 525 -4.51 -25.14 -4.09
CA PRO A 525 -3.64 -26.28 -3.81
C PRO A 525 -2.79 -26.61 -5.04
N MET A 526 -1.50 -26.93 -4.82
CA MET A 526 -0.50 -27.09 -5.90
C MET A 526 -0.22 -25.82 -6.73
N GLY A 527 -0.69 -24.65 -6.30
CA GLY A 527 -0.29 -23.34 -6.82
C GLY A 527 1.03 -22.86 -6.21
N ILE A 528 1.46 -21.66 -6.59
CA ILE A 528 2.77 -21.10 -6.20
C ILE A 528 2.93 -21.00 -4.68
N MET A 529 1.95 -20.45 -3.97
CA MET A 529 2.02 -20.29 -2.51
C MET A 529 1.99 -21.66 -1.81
N SER A 530 1.14 -22.57 -2.27
CA SER A 530 1.07 -23.94 -1.74
C SER A 530 2.38 -24.70 -1.91
N ILE A 531 3.01 -24.62 -3.09
CA ILE A 531 4.31 -25.27 -3.36
C ILE A 531 5.41 -24.62 -2.49
N LEU A 532 5.36 -23.30 -2.29
CA LEU A 532 6.31 -22.59 -1.44
C LEU A 532 6.20 -23.06 0.01
N GLU A 533 4.98 -23.10 0.56
CA GLU A 533 4.69 -23.59 1.91
C GLU A 533 5.11 -25.05 2.11
N GLU A 534 4.82 -25.91 1.14
CA GLU A 534 5.27 -27.31 1.20
C GLU A 534 6.80 -27.43 1.21
N GLU A 535 7.51 -26.68 0.36
CA GLU A 535 8.98 -26.70 0.32
C GLU A 535 9.59 -26.20 1.63
N CYS A 536 8.99 -25.20 2.29
CA CYS A 536 9.39 -24.74 3.63
C CYS A 536 9.30 -25.83 4.71
N MET A 537 8.51 -26.89 4.49
CA MET A 537 8.40 -28.00 5.44
C MET A 537 9.52 -29.05 5.27
N PHE A 538 10.27 -29.01 4.16
CA PHE A 538 11.34 -29.98 3.87
C PHE A 538 12.71 -29.42 4.30
N PRO A 539 13.39 -30.01 5.30
CA PRO A 539 14.64 -29.47 5.86
C PRO A 539 15.83 -29.37 4.88
N LYS A 540 15.72 -29.97 3.68
CA LYS A 540 16.74 -29.97 2.63
C LYS A 540 16.28 -29.26 1.35
N ALA A 541 15.12 -28.60 1.39
CA ALA A 541 14.67 -27.78 0.28
C ALA A 541 15.63 -26.61 0.06
N SER A 542 15.65 -26.13 -1.18
CA SER A 542 16.43 -24.98 -1.61
C SER A 542 15.63 -24.22 -2.65
N ASP A 543 15.99 -22.97 -2.92
CA ASP A 543 15.33 -22.19 -3.98
C ASP A 543 15.38 -22.93 -5.34
N ALA A 544 16.40 -23.75 -5.58
CA ALA A 544 16.51 -24.60 -6.76
C ALA A 544 15.50 -25.75 -6.79
N THR A 545 15.21 -26.41 -5.66
CA THR A 545 14.19 -27.47 -5.60
C THR A 545 12.80 -26.88 -5.72
N PHE A 546 12.57 -25.71 -5.09
CA PHE A 546 11.34 -24.94 -5.26
C PHE A 546 11.10 -24.58 -6.73
N LYS A 547 12.12 -24.02 -7.42
CA LYS A 547 12.07 -23.76 -8.86
C LYS A 547 11.66 -24.99 -9.67
N ALA A 548 12.33 -26.12 -9.42
CA ALA A 548 12.09 -27.36 -10.16
C ALA A 548 10.62 -27.81 -10.01
N LYS A 549 10.10 -27.80 -8.78
CA LYS A 549 8.68 -28.11 -8.51
C LYS A 549 7.72 -27.15 -9.22
N LEU A 550 7.97 -25.85 -9.21
CA LEU A 550 7.13 -24.90 -9.94
C LEU A 550 7.06 -25.23 -11.44
N TYR A 551 8.22 -25.54 -12.04
CA TYR A 551 8.33 -25.87 -13.45
C TYR A 551 7.61 -27.19 -13.78
N ASP A 552 7.83 -28.23 -12.99
CA ASP A 552 7.21 -29.55 -13.21
C ASP A 552 5.68 -29.49 -13.11
N ASN A 553 5.14 -28.61 -12.25
CA ASN A 553 3.70 -28.48 -12.03
C ASN A 553 3.01 -27.52 -13.00
N HIS A 554 3.67 -26.45 -13.45
CA HIS A 554 2.99 -25.37 -14.18
C HIS A 554 3.51 -25.11 -15.59
N LEU A 555 4.78 -25.37 -15.90
CA LEU A 555 5.32 -25.03 -17.22
C LEU A 555 4.65 -25.88 -18.32
N GLY A 556 4.03 -25.20 -19.28
CA GLY A 556 3.28 -25.85 -20.37
C GLY A 556 1.93 -26.45 -19.95
N LYS A 557 1.53 -26.29 -18.69
CA LYS A 557 0.24 -26.74 -18.13
C LYS A 557 -0.65 -25.57 -17.72
N SER A 558 -0.06 -24.48 -17.22
CA SER A 558 -0.74 -23.26 -16.80
C SER A 558 -0.35 -22.10 -17.72
N ASN A 559 -1.31 -21.54 -18.46
CA ASN A 559 -1.04 -20.50 -19.48
C ASN A 559 -0.41 -19.23 -18.89
N ASN A 560 -0.79 -18.88 -17.65
CA ASN A 560 -0.25 -17.71 -16.95
C ASN A 560 1.18 -17.93 -16.42
N PHE A 561 1.72 -19.16 -16.46
CA PHE A 561 3.09 -19.46 -16.01
C PHE A 561 4.05 -19.57 -17.19
N GLN A 562 5.05 -18.71 -17.24
CA GLN A 562 6.00 -18.64 -18.36
C GLN A 562 7.46 -18.71 -17.90
N LYS A 563 8.34 -19.02 -18.85
CA LYS A 563 9.79 -18.84 -18.66
C LYS A 563 10.09 -17.33 -18.69
N PRO A 564 11.04 -16.86 -17.86
CA PRO A 564 11.38 -15.45 -17.82
C PRO A 564 12.06 -15.02 -19.11
N ARG A 565 11.90 -13.74 -19.48
CA ARG A 565 12.55 -13.20 -20.68
C ARG A 565 14.03 -12.95 -20.41
N LEU A 566 14.92 -13.62 -21.17
CA LEU A 566 16.36 -13.41 -21.07
C LEU A 566 16.75 -12.08 -21.74
N VAL A 567 16.91 -11.03 -20.94
CA VAL A 567 17.36 -9.70 -21.40
C VAL A 567 18.76 -9.44 -20.85
N LYS A 568 19.73 -9.17 -21.75
CA LYS A 568 21.10 -8.82 -21.35
C LYS A 568 21.09 -7.56 -20.46
N GLY A 569 21.73 -7.65 -19.30
CA GLY A 569 21.86 -6.53 -18.36
C GLY A 569 20.74 -6.41 -17.33
N LYS A 570 19.68 -7.23 -17.42
CA LYS A 570 18.67 -7.32 -16.36
C LYS A 570 19.07 -8.30 -15.26
N PRO A 571 18.63 -8.08 -14.00
CA PRO A 571 18.77 -9.04 -12.91
C PRO A 571 18.21 -10.42 -13.27
N GLU A 572 18.75 -11.47 -12.63
CA GLU A 572 18.27 -12.83 -12.84
C GLU A 572 16.80 -12.98 -12.41
N ALA A 573 16.01 -13.69 -13.21
CA ALA A 573 14.65 -14.10 -12.89
C ALA A 573 14.48 -15.60 -13.13
N HIS A 574 13.53 -16.20 -12.42
CA HIS A 574 13.37 -17.66 -12.35
C HIS A 574 12.08 -18.13 -13.01
N PHE A 575 11.01 -17.35 -12.98
CA PHE A 575 9.75 -17.59 -13.70
C PHE A 575 9.08 -16.24 -14.03
N ALA A 576 8.12 -16.26 -14.93
CA ALA A 576 7.29 -15.09 -15.24
C ALA A 576 5.81 -15.43 -15.09
N LEU A 577 5.03 -14.46 -14.63
CA LEU A 577 3.56 -14.56 -14.60
C LEU A 577 2.92 -13.56 -15.54
N VAL A 578 1.86 -14.00 -16.21
CA VAL A 578 0.98 -13.15 -17.00
C VAL A 578 -0.15 -12.65 -16.11
N HIS A 579 0.00 -11.43 -15.61
CA HIS A 579 -1.00 -10.69 -14.85
C HIS A 579 -1.84 -9.80 -15.77
N TYR A 580 -2.94 -9.26 -15.27
CA TYR A 580 -3.76 -8.27 -16.00
C TYR A 580 -2.96 -7.02 -16.44
N ALA A 581 -2.01 -6.59 -15.61
CA ALA A 581 -1.18 -5.41 -15.86
C ALA A 581 0.03 -5.69 -16.78
N GLY A 582 0.25 -6.97 -17.14
CA GLY A 582 1.35 -7.39 -18.00
C GLY A 582 2.18 -8.54 -17.43
N THR A 583 3.24 -8.91 -18.15
CA THR A 583 4.14 -10.01 -17.75
C THR A 583 5.21 -9.52 -16.76
N VAL A 584 5.28 -10.16 -15.59
CA VAL A 584 6.23 -9.85 -14.52
C VAL A 584 7.23 -10.99 -14.34
N ASP A 585 8.52 -10.68 -14.40
CA ASP A 585 9.63 -11.62 -14.17
C ASP A 585 10.01 -11.64 -12.67
N TYR A 586 9.91 -12.80 -12.01
CA TYR A 586 10.13 -12.95 -10.57
C TYR A 586 11.45 -13.67 -10.24
N ASN A 587 12.16 -13.18 -9.22
CA ASN A 587 13.34 -13.81 -8.64
C ASN A 587 12.98 -14.51 -7.32
N ILE A 588 13.23 -15.81 -7.22
CA ILE A 588 12.87 -16.66 -6.07
C ILE A 588 13.94 -16.74 -4.97
N ASN A 589 15.05 -16.02 -5.09
CA ASN A 589 16.15 -16.14 -4.14
C ASN A 589 15.68 -15.76 -2.73
N ASN A 590 16.01 -16.62 -1.76
CA ASN A 590 15.62 -16.54 -0.37
C ASN A 590 14.11 -16.59 -0.11
N TRP A 591 13.26 -17.05 -1.05
CA TRP A 591 11.82 -17.13 -0.80
C TRP A 591 11.48 -18.11 0.32
N LEU A 592 12.13 -19.27 0.37
CA LEU A 592 11.92 -20.25 1.44
C LEU A 592 12.24 -19.64 2.82
N VAL A 593 13.38 -18.97 2.93
CA VAL A 593 13.81 -18.30 4.17
C VAL A 593 12.87 -17.15 4.55
N LYS A 594 12.43 -16.36 3.56
CA LYS A 594 11.49 -15.26 3.78
C LYS A 594 10.12 -15.76 4.25
N ASN A 595 9.66 -16.91 3.77
CA ASN A 595 8.36 -17.47 4.09
C ASN A 595 8.33 -18.24 5.42
N GLU A 596 9.42 -18.94 5.78
CA GLU A 596 9.49 -19.66 7.06
C GLU A 596 9.51 -18.72 8.28
N ASP A 597 10.17 -17.55 8.15
CA ASP A 597 10.44 -16.58 9.22
C ASP A 597 10.58 -17.18 10.63
N PRO A 598 11.44 -18.21 10.82
CA PRO A 598 11.39 -19.03 12.03
C PRO A 598 11.90 -18.24 13.23
N LEU A 599 11.05 -18.07 14.24
CA LEU A 599 11.44 -17.39 15.46
C LEU A 599 12.18 -18.33 16.41
N ASN A 600 13.23 -17.81 17.03
CA ASN A 600 13.93 -18.49 18.11
C ASN A 600 13.02 -18.53 19.36
N GLU A 601 12.34 -19.67 19.58
CA GLU A 601 11.40 -19.86 20.69
C GLU A 601 12.04 -19.62 22.07
N THR A 602 13.34 -19.90 22.22
CA THR A 602 14.03 -19.65 23.50
C THR A 602 14.08 -18.17 23.80
N VAL A 603 14.40 -17.34 22.80
CA VAL A 603 14.42 -15.87 22.95
C VAL A 603 13.00 -15.31 23.09
N VAL A 604 12.02 -15.86 22.36
CA VAL A 604 10.61 -15.48 22.53
C VAL A 604 10.13 -15.75 23.97
N GLY A 605 10.56 -16.86 24.57
CA GLY A 605 10.29 -17.15 25.99
C GLY A 605 10.90 -16.12 26.95
N LEU A 606 12.00 -15.46 26.58
CA LEU A 606 12.54 -14.31 27.33
C LEU A 606 11.67 -13.06 27.14
N TYR A 607 11.21 -12.79 25.91
CA TYR A 607 10.31 -11.65 25.63
C TYR A 607 9.02 -11.73 26.43
N GLN A 608 8.42 -12.91 26.53
CA GLN A 608 7.22 -13.15 27.35
C GLN A 608 7.41 -12.84 28.83
N LYS A 609 8.65 -12.89 29.34
CA LYS A 609 9.01 -12.60 30.73
C LYS A 609 9.73 -11.27 30.91
N SER A 610 9.76 -10.44 29.87
CA SER A 610 10.40 -9.13 29.89
C SER A 610 9.79 -8.23 30.97
N SER A 611 10.64 -7.42 31.61
CA SER A 611 10.19 -6.35 32.52
C SER A 611 9.60 -5.15 31.76
N LEU A 612 9.87 -5.01 30.46
CA LEU A 612 9.20 -4.06 29.58
C LEU A 612 7.80 -4.61 29.23
N LYS A 613 6.77 -4.11 29.91
CA LYS A 613 5.39 -4.58 29.77
C LYS A 613 4.89 -4.66 28.33
N LEU A 614 5.29 -3.70 27.49
CA LEU A 614 4.91 -3.72 26.08
C LEU A 614 5.42 -5.00 25.40
N LEU A 615 6.71 -5.31 25.54
CA LEU A 615 7.32 -6.49 24.90
C LEU A 615 6.66 -7.79 25.36
N SER A 616 6.41 -7.95 26.66
CA SER A 616 5.74 -9.14 27.17
C SER A 616 4.29 -9.25 26.67
N ASN A 617 3.58 -8.13 26.55
CA ASN A 617 2.24 -8.10 25.94
C ASN A 617 2.25 -8.50 24.45
N LEU A 618 3.24 -8.03 23.67
CA LEU A 618 3.35 -8.35 22.24
C LEU A 618 3.50 -9.86 21.97
N PHE A 619 4.15 -10.58 22.88
CA PHE A 619 4.44 -12.01 22.76
C PHE A 619 3.60 -12.91 23.67
N ALA A 620 2.66 -12.36 24.43
CA ALA A 620 1.83 -13.12 25.39
C ALA A 620 1.06 -14.27 24.73
N ASN A 621 0.51 -14.05 23.53
CA ASN A 621 -0.24 -15.05 22.76
C ASN A 621 0.64 -15.86 21.80
N TYR A 622 1.96 -15.72 21.85
CA TYR A 622 2.84 -16.54 21.01
C TYR A 622 2.84 -17.98 21.55
N ALA A 623 2.08 -18.81 20.85
CA ALA A 623 2.00 -20.24 21.04
C ALA A 623 3.31 -20.90 20.57
N GLY A 624 4.33 -20.91 21.43
CA GLY A 624 5.49 -21.79 21.24
C GLY A 624 5.09 -23.27 21.41
N ALA A 625 6.02 -24.20 21.20
CA ALA A 625 5.80 -25.65 21.30
C ALA A 625 5.20 -26.19 22.63
N ASP A 626 5.04 -25.34 23.65
CA ASP A 626 4.35 -25.65 24.93
C ASP A 626 2.82 -25.47 24.89
N SER A 627 2.30 -24.67 23.96
CA SER A 627 0.85 -24.37 23.85
C SER A 627 0.02 -25.51 23.25
N ALA A 628 0.65 -26.38 22.44
CA ALA A 628 0.00 -27.54 21.81
C ALA A 628 -0.41 -28.64 22.81
N THR A 629 0.03 -28.56 24.07
CA THR A 629 -0.27 -29.56 25.12
C THR A 629 -1.30 -29.11 26.16
N GLY A 630 -1.87 -27.91 26.05
CA GLY A 630 -2.62 -27.27 27.14
C GLY A 630 -4.16 -27.36 27.12
N ASP A 631 -4.82 -27.53 25.97
CA ASP A 631 -6.29 -27.38 25.90
C ASP A 631 -7.00 -28.59 25.27
N GLY A 632 -6.78 -29.74 25.89
CA GLY A 632 -7.51 -30.99 25.66
C GLY A 632 -8.65 -31.18 26.67
N GLY A 633 -9.69 -30.36 26.60
CA GLY A 633 -11.06 -30.76 26.96
C GLY A 633 -11.48 -30.70 28.45
N LYS A 634 -12.37 -29.74 28.75
CA LYS A 634 -13.57 -29.98 29.58
C LYS A 634 -14.65 -28.94 29.27
N LYS A 635 -15.37 -29.13 28.16
CA LYS A 635 -16.71 -28.54 27.98
C LYS A 635 -17.64 -29.10 29.06
N LYS A 636 -17.89 -28.32 30.11
CA LYS A 636 -19.03 -28.54 31.01
C LYS A 636 -20.30 -28.15 30.24
N LYS A 637 -21.13 -29.15 29.93
CA LYS A 637 -22.55 -28.94 29.63
C LYS A 637 -23.21 -28.28 30.84
N LYS A 638 -23.77 -27.08 30.65
CA LYS A 638 -25.10 -26.71 31.11
C LYS A 638 -25.61 -25.55 30.26
#